data_AF-A0A6G8I0X3-F1
#
_entry.id   AF-A0A6G8I0X3-F1
#
_cell.length_a   1.000
_cell.length_b   1.000
_cell.length_c   1.000
_cell.angle_alpha   90.00
_cell.angle_beta   90.00
_cell.angle_gamma   90.00
#
_symmetry.space_group_name_H-M   'P 1'
#
loop_
_entity.id
_entity.type
_entity.pdbx_description
1 polymer ?
#
loop_
_entity_poly.entity_id
_entity_poly.type
_entity_poly.pdbx_seq_one_letter_code
_entity_poly.pdbx_strand_id
1 'polypeptide(L)'
;MKPNVSTNQEVVASSPSVTDMTAAGNEAQDDETKVVSPSQDQANQPSESDIDFECLAYGDFSSLAGTWSNDLGESVTLAQDGQASLSRTQSPYQVKTNIVKGNVCFGTIYDPNSLTESAAFIVVPKGIGDPFLGEVRTSDCLIIGQCASDSEHPYFKH
;
A
#
# COMPACT_ATOMS: atom_id res chain seq x y z
N MET A 1 9.39 61.33 -6.15
CA MET A 1 10.27 61.11 -7.33
C MET A 1 10.17 59.65 -7.73
N LYS A 2 10.42 59.39 -9.03
CA LYS A 2 9.87 58.32 -9.88
C LYS A 2 10.37 56.89 -9.57
N PRO A 3 9.62 55.86 -10.00
CA PRO A 3 9.95 54.43 -9.85
C PRO A 3 10.99 53.97 -10.89
N ASN A 4 11.69 52.87 -10.60
CA ASN A 4 12.56 52.20 -11.56
C ASN A 4 11.83 51.00 -12.20
N VAL A 5 11.94 50.88 -13.53
CA VAL A 5 11.29 49.91 -14.41
C VAL A 5 12.37 49.14 -15.19
N SER A 6 11.99 47.93 -15.64
CA SER A 6 12.52 47.15 -16.79
C SER A 6 13.35 45.92 -16.38
N THR A 7 13.15 44.70 -16.90
CA THR A 7 12.67 44.32 -18.25
C THR A 7 12.06 42.90 -18.26
N ASN A 8 11.03 42.70 -19.10
CA ASN A 8 10.42 41.41 -19.46
C ASN A 8 11.35 40.54 -20.32
N GLN A 9 11.25 39.21 -20.22
CA GLN A 9 11.39 38.34 -21.39
C GLN A 9 10.57 37.05 -21.21
N GLU A 10 9.57 36.96 -22.07
CA GLU A 10 8.68 35.84 -22.36
C GLU A 10 9.42 34.88 -23.31
N VAL A 11 9.31 33.57 -23.10
CA VAL A 11 9.69 32.58 -24.13
C VAL A 11 8.48 31.69 -24.39
N VAL A 12 7.89 31.94 -25.55
CA VAL A 12 6.82 31.20 -26.22
C VAL A 12 7.32 29.89 -26.81
N ALA A 13 6.37 28.96 -26.95
CA ALA A 13 6.47 27.60 -27.45
C ALA A 13 7.06 27.45 -28.86
N SER A 14 7.51 26.24 -29.22
CA SER A 14 7.19 25.57 -30.49
C SER A 14 7.60 24.09 -30.49
N SER A 15 6.66 23.22 -30.86
CA SER A 15 6.84 21.82 -31.28
C SER A 15 7.62 21.73 -32.60
N PRO A 16 8.01 20.51 -33.01
CA PRO A 16 7.69 20.12 -34.39
C PRO A 16 7.03 18.73 -34.49
N SER A 17 6.14 18.59 -35.48
CA SER A 17 5.55 17.34 -35.96
C SER A 17 6.04 17.01 -37.38
N VAL A 18 6.00 15.71 -37.71
CA VAL A 18 6.09 15.00 -39.01
C VAL A 18 7.45 15.04 -39.74
N THR A 19 7.98 13.93 -40.28
CA THR A 19 7.44 13.19 -41.44
C THR A 19 8.04 11.78 -41.58
N ASP A 20 7.21 10.86 -42.09
CA ASP A 20 7.49 9.48 -42.51
C ASP A 20 8.63 9.29 -43.54
N MET A 21 9.28 8.13 -43.48
CA MET A 21 9.89 7.46 -44.64
C MET A 21 9.71 5.94 -44.53
N THR A 22 8.96 5.37 -45.47
CA THR A 22 8.83 3.93 -45.76
C THR A 22 9.92 3.45 -46.71
N ALA A 23 10.45 2.23 -46.47
CA ALA A 23 10.41 1.06 -47.38
C ALA A 23 11.70 0.21 -47.45
N ALA A 24 11.47 -1.11 -47.30
CA ALA A 24 12.03 -2.27 -48.01
C ALA A 24 13.38 -2.90 -47.59
N GLY A 25 13.28 -4.19 -47.25
CA GLY A 25 14.36 -5.18 -47.22
C GLY A 25 13.80 -6.57 -46.88
N ASN A 26 13.55 -7.39 -47.91
CA ASN A 26 13.05 -8.76 -47.82
C ASN A 26 14.10 -9.72 -47.24
N GLU A 27 13.66 -10.79 -46.55
CA GLU A 27 13.79 -12.21 -46.93
C GLU A 27 13.79 -13.14 -45.69
N ALA A 28 13.18 -14.30 -45.91
CA ALA A 28 12.73 -15.27 -44.93
C ALA A 28 13.86 -16.10 -44.30
N GLN A 29 13.66 -16.54 -43.06
CA GLN A 29 14.05 -17.90 -42.69
C GLN A 29 13.11 -18.43 -41.60
N ASP A 30 12.36 -19.43 -42.01
CA ASP A 30 11.60 -20.36 -41.18
C ASP A 30 12.61 -21.16 -40.33
N ASP A 31 12.49 -21.09 -39.01
CA ASP A 31 13.02 -22.12 -38.13
C ASP A 31 12.03 -22.31 -36.98
N GLU A 32 11.27 -23.40 -37.11
CA GLU A 32 10.23 -23.88 -36.22
C GLU A 32 10.83 -24.20 -34.85
N THR A 33 10.96 -23.19 -33.98
CA THR A 33 11.15 -23.44 -32.55
C THR A 33 9.79 -23.30 -31.88
N LYS A 34 9.16 -24.44 -31.58
CA LYS A 34 8.01 -24.56 -30.71
C LYS A 34 8.35 -23.97 -29.34
N VAL A 35 8.18 -22.65 -29.19
CA VAL A 35 8.16 -21.99 -27.89
C VAL A 35 6.86 -22.42 -27.24
N VAL A 36 6.95 -23.41 -26.36
CA VAL A 36 5.92 -23.67 -25.36
C VAL A 36 5.68 -22.35 -24.65
N SER A 37 4.57 -21.69 -24.98
CA SER A 37 4.08 -20.58 -24.17
C SER A 37 3.97 -21.09 -22.74
N PRO A 38 4.56 -20.44 -21.73
CA PRO A 38 4.21 -20.76 -20.37
C PRO A 38 2.70 -20.51 -20.27
N SER A 39 1.96 -21.58 -20.00
CA SER A 39 0.51 -21.57 -19.86
C SER A 39 0.11 -20.38 -18.98
N GLN A 40 -0.55 -19.39 -19.57
CA GLN A 40 -1.33 -18.40 -18.83
C GLN A 40 -2.59 -19.10 -18.33
N ASP A 41 -2.43 -20.06 -17.43
CA ASP A 41 -3.55 -20.75 -16.77
C ASP A 41 -3.14 -21.14 -15.36
N GLN A 42 -2.90 -20.10 -14.57
CA GLN A 42 -3.55 -20.00 -13.27
C GLN A 42 -3.71 -18.51 -13.01
N ALA A 43 -4.82 -17.96 -13.49
CA ALA A 43 -5.44 -16.89 -12.75
C ALA A 43 -5.77 -17.48 -11.38
N ASN A 44 -4.81 -17.45 -10.46
CA ASN A 44 -5.12 -17.38 -9.04
C ASN A 44 -5.98 -16.12 -8.94
N GLN A 45 -7.29 -16.30 -8.99
CA GLN A 45 -8.20 -15.33 -8.41
C GLN A 45 -7.60 -15.09 -7.02
N PRO A 46 -7.18 -13.87 -6.67
CA PRO A 46 -6.76 -13.61 -5.31
C PRO A 46 -7.91 -14.13 -4.46
N SER A 47 -7.64 -15.12 -3.61
CA SER A 47 -8.62 -15.48 -2.60
C SER A 47 -8.98 -14.18 -1.92
N GLU A 48 -10.25 -13.81 -1.89
CA GLU A 48 -10.67 -12.52 -1.36
C GLU A 48 -10.12 -12.39 0.07
N SER A 49 -9.64 -11.20 0.43
CA SER A 49 -9.24 -10.91 1.80
C SER A 49 -10.42 -11.20 2.72
N ASP A 50 -10.17 -11.81 3.88
CA ASP A 50 -11.23 -12.04 4.88
C ASP A 50 -11.53 -10.75 5.67
N ILE A 51 -10.85 -9.65 5.32
CA ILE A 51 -11.02 -8.33 5.94
C ILE A 51 -12.13 -7.56 5.24
N ASP A 52 -13.14 -7.18 6.01
CA ASP A 52 -14.21 -6.30 5.56
C ASP A 52 -13.78 -4.83 5.62
N PHE A 53 -13.27 -4.31 4.50
CA PHE A 53 -12.82 -2.92 4.37
C PHE A 53 -13.95 -1.89 4.39
N GLU A 54 -15.17 -2.28 4.02
CA GLU A 54 -16.33 -1.40 4.11
C GLU A 54 -16.70 -1.17 5.57
N CYS A 55 -16.75 -2.24 6.38
CA CYS A 55 -16.94 -2.14 7.83
C CYS A 55 -15.81 -1.34 8.50
N LEU A 56 -14.55 -1.56 8.09
CA LEU A 56 -13.42 -0.77 8.60
C LEU A 56 -13.55 0.72 8.33
N ALA A 57 -14.10 1.12 7.18
CA ALA A 57 -14.34 2.53 6.87
C ALA A 57 -15.29 3.21 7.86
N TYR A 58 -16.17 2.44 8.49
CA TYR A 58 -17.11 2.90 9.53
C TYR A 58 -16.62 2.63 10.97
N GLY A 59 -15.39 2.17 11.16
CA GLY A 59 -14.79 1.93 12.47
C GLY A 59 -15.24 0.63 13.14
N ASP A 60 -15.75 -0.33 12.37
CA ASP A 60 -15.96 -1.70 12.85
C ASP A 60 -14.71 -2.54 12.58
N PHE A 61 -14.04 -2.95 13.65
CA PHE A 61 -12.77 -3.70 13.60
C PHE A 61 -12.96 -5.21 13.77
N SER A 62 -14.20 -5.71 13.70
CA SER A 62 -14.52 -7.12 13.96
C SER A 62 -13.73 -8.09 13.07
N SER A 63 -13.49 -7.74 11.80
CA SER A 63 -12.72 -8.55 10.85
C SER A 63 -11.21 -8.63 11.19
N LEU A 64 -10.69 -7.65 11.95
CA LEU A 64 -9.29 -7.62 12.38
C LEU A 64 -9.05 -8.28 13.72
N ALA A 65 -10.11 -8.59 14.48
CA ALA A 65 -10.00 -9.15 15.82
C ALA A 65 -9.12 -10.41 15.83
N GLY A 66 -8.29 -10.53 16.86
CA GLY A 66 -7.30 -11.60 17.02
C GLY A 66 -5.89 -11.07 17.30
N THR A 67 -4.94 -11.99 17.39
CA THR A 67 -3.52 -11.67 17.61
C THR A 67 -2.77 -11.68 16.28
N TRP A 68 -1.96 -10.65 16.09
CA TRP A 68 -1.06 -10.49 14.96
C TRP A 68 0.38 -10.39 15.47
N SER A 69 1.34 -11.00 14.78
CA SER A 69 2.77 -10.92 15.13
C SER A 69 3.66 -10.67 13.94
N ASN A 70 4.80 -10.04 14.19
CA ASN A 70 5.86 -9.85 13.20
C ASN A 70 7.06 -10.78 13.47
N ASP A 71 8.03 -10.74 12.57
CA ASP A 71 9.28 -11.49 12.60
C ASP A 71 10.26 -11.04 13.70
N LEU A 72 10.06 -9.85 14.27
CA LEU A 72 10.81 -9.34 15.42
C LEU A 72 10.33 -9.89 16.77
N GLY A 73 9.30 -10.74 16.77
CA GLY A 73 8.72 -11.32 17.98
C GLY A 73 7.76 -10.38 18.71
N GLU A 74 7.29 -9.32 18.06
CA GLU A 74 6.27 -8.44 18.60
C GLU A 74 4.87 -8.99 18.32
N SER A 75 3.90 -8.54 19.10
CA SER A 75 2.49 -8.83 18.82
C SER A 75 1.58 -7.66 19.15
N VAL A 76 0.45 -7.65 18.46
CA VAL A 76 -0.72 -6.83 18.78
C VAL A 76 -1.95 -7.73 18.84
N THR A 77 -2.72 -7.64 19.92
CA THR A 77 -4.03 -8.29 20.01
C THR A 77 -5.11 -7.24 19.85
N LEU A 78 -5.96 -7.40 18.84
CA LEU A 78 -7.09 -6.51 18.54
C LEU A 78 -8.40 -7.14 19.02
N ALA A 79 -9.21 -6.35 19.72
CA ALA A 79 -10.60 -6.64 20.00
C ALA A 79 -11.52 -6.05 18.90
N GLN A 80 -12.77 -6.52 18.87
CA GLN A 80 -13.76 -6.11 17.87
C GLN A 80 -14.11 -4.61 17.94
N ASP A 81 -14.01 -4.02 19.13
CA ASP A 81 -14.24 -2.59 19.37
C ASP A 81 -13.02 -1.71 19.05
N GLY A 82 -11.94 -2.29 18.53
CA GLY A 82 -10.70 -1.62 18.20
C GLY A 82 -9.76 -1.40 19.38
N GLN A 83 -10.05 -1.93 20.57
CA GLN A 83 -9.06 -1.97 21.64
C GLN A 83 -7.87 -2.82 21.20
N ALA A 84 -6.66 -2.34 21.46
CA ALA A 84 -5.41 -2.98 21.11
C ALA A 84 -4.52 -3.17 22.33
N SER A 85 -3.90 -4.35 22.45
CA SER A 85 -2.85 -4.64 23.41
C SER A 85 -1.56 -4.96 22.65
N LEU A 86 -0.50 -4.17 22.85
CA LEU A 86 0.79 -4.38 22.18
C LEU A 86 1.75 -5.08 23.13
N SER A 87 2.56 -6.02 22.65
CA SER A 87 3.51 -6.75 23.51
C SER A 87 4.63 -5.87 24.10
N ARG A 88 4.90 -4.71 23.51
CA ARG A 88 5.96 -3.78 23.94
C ARG A 88 5.55 -2.84 25.07
N THR A 89 4.27 -2.79 25.42
CA THR A 89 3.72 -1.83 26.40
C THR A 89 2.58 -2.44 27.20
N GLN A 90 2.34 -1.92 28.41
CA GLN A 90 1.20 -2.31 29.24
C GLN A 90 0.04 -1.32 29.13
N SER A 91 0.21 -0.20 28.41
CA SER A 91 -0.86 0.77 28.20
C SER A 91 -1.94 0.19 27.28
N PRO A 92 -3.23 0.49 27.52
CA PRO A 92 -4.27 0.20 26.57
C PRO A 92 -4.11 1.10 25.35
N TYR A 93 -4.22 0.54 24.15
CA TYR A 93 -4.28 1.31 22.91
C TYR A 93 -5.66 1.16 22.26
N GLN A 94 -5.97 2.10 21.38
CA GLN A 94 -7.18 2.09 20.56
C GLN A 94 -6.77 2.31 19.10
N VAL A 95 -7.46 1.63 18.17
CA VAL A 95 -7.35 1.92 16.75
C VAL A 95 -8.49 2.81 16.27
N LYS A 96 -8.19 3.66 15.29
CA LYS A 96 -9.17 4.40 14.52
C LYS A 96 -8.84 4.32 13.03
N THR A 97 -9.87 4.21 12.19
CA THR A 97 -9.74 4.37 10.75
C THR A 97 -9.69 5.86 10.41
N ASN A 98 -8.72 6.27 9.59
CA ASN A 98 -8.69 7.63 9.04
C ASN A 98 -9.29 7.65 7.62
N ILE A 99 -8.90 6.69 6.78
CA ILE A 99 -9.42 6.53 5.41
C ILE A 99 -9.22 5.10 4.91
N VAL A 100 -10.14 4.62 4.08
CA VAL A 100 -9.94 3.43 3.24
C VAL A 100 -9.80 3.88 1.79
N LYS A 101 -8.73 3.45 1.11
CA LYS A 101 -8.47 3.79 -0.30
C LYS A 101 -7.93 2.58 -1.03
N GLY A 102 -8.64 2.16 -2.09
CA GLY A 102 -8.23 0.99 -2.90
C GLY A 102 -8.06 -0.28 -2.06
N ASN A 103 -9.00 -0.50 -1.13
CA ASN A 103 -8.99 -1.60 -0.16
C ASN A 103 -7.75 -1.64 0.75
N VAL A 104 -7.07 -0.50 0.95
CA VAL A 104 -6.08 -0.34 2.02
C VAL A 104 -6.67 0.58 3.06
N CYS A 105 -6.68 0.15 4.33
CA CYS A 105 -7.09 1.00 5.44
C CYS A 105 -5.87 1.73 5.99
N PHE A 106 -5.96 3.05 6.06
CA PHE A 106 -5.00 3.90 6.74
C PHE A 106 -5.65 4.43 8.01
N GLY A 107 -5.06 4.09 9.15
CA GLY A 107 -5.57 4.42 10.47
C GLY A 107 -4.46 4.86 11.41
N THR A 108 -4.83 4.95 12.68
CA THR A 108 -3.93 5.32 13.77
C THR A 108 -4.18 4.37 14.94
N ILE A 109 -3.10 3.87 15.53
CA ILE A 109 -3.12 3.23 16.84
C ILE A 109 -2.58 4.23 17.86
N TYR A 110 -3.28 4.46 18.97
CA TYR A 110 -2.93 5.49 19.96
C TYR A 110 -3.30 5.08 21.38
N ASP A 111 -2.57 5.60 22.38
CA ASP A 111 -2.98 5.51 23.78
C ASP A 111 -4.04 6.60 24.05
N PRO A 112 -5.29 6.25 24.41
CA PRO A 112 -6.35 7.23 24.66
C PRO A 112 -6.07 8.15 25.86
N ASN A 113 -5.09 7.83 26.70
CA ASN A 113 -4.68 8.62 27.86
C ASN A 113 -3.43 9.48 27.58
N SER A 114 -2.88 9.44 26.36
CA SER A 114 -1.70 10.19 25.96
C SER A 114 -2.00 11.13 24.79
N LEU A 115 -1.38 12.31 24.81
CA LEU A 115 -1.49 13.26 23.69
C LEU A 115 -0.41 13.06 22.62
N THR A 116 0.59 12.22 22.91
CA THR A 116 1.79 12.08 22.07
C THR A 116 2.06 10.65 21.62
N GLU A 117 1.45 9.65 22.27
CA GLU A 117 1.67 8.25 21.92
C GLU A 117 0.69 7.79 20.85
N SER A 118 1.15 7.82 19.60
CA SER A 118 0.43 7.26 18.46
C SER A 118 1.39 6.79 17.37
N ALA A 119 0.91 5.88 16.54
CA ALA A 119 1.61 5.39 15.36
C ALA A 119 0.62 5.18 14.20
N ALA A 120 1.14 5.05 12.99
CA ALA A 120 0.35 4.58 11.87
C ALA A 120 -0.16 3.16 12.16
N PHE A 121 -1.37 2.87 11.73
CA PHE A 121 -1.98 1.54 11.74
C PHE A 121 -2.55 1.32 10.35
N ILE A 122 -1.91 0.49 9.54
CA ILE A 122 -2.29 0.28 8.14
C ILE A 122 -2.65 -1.18 7.95
N VAL A 123 -3.79 -1.42 7.32
CA VAL A 123 -4.25 -2.76 6.96
C VAL A 123 -4.08 -2.93 5.46
N VAL A 124 -3.24 -3.88 5.07
CA VAL A 124 -2.97 -4.20 3.66
C VAL A 124 -3.49 -5.60 3.39
N PRO A 125 -4.47 -5.77 2.48
CA PRO A 125 -4.95 -7.10 2.14
C PRO A 125 -3.94 -7.84 1.25
N LYS A 126 -4.01 -9.16 1.28
CA LYS A 126 -3.29 -10.03 0.34
C LYS A 126 -3.54 -9.60 -1.10
N GLY A 127 -2.52 -9.68 -1.93
CA GLY A 127 -2.59 -9.31 -3.34
C GLY A 127 -2.53 -7.80 -3.62
N ILE A 128 -2.53 -6.94 -2.60
CA ILE A 128 -2.31 -5.50 -2.75
C ILE A 128 -0.89 -5.15 -2.33
N GLY A 129 -0.28 -4.21 -3.07
CA GLY A 129 1.08 -3.74 -2.80
C GLY A 129 1.13 -2.90 -1.53
N ASP A 130 2.14 -3.17 -0.70
CA ASP A 130 2.53 -2.35 0.45
C ASP A 130 2.66 -0.87 0.04
N PRO A 131 2.07 0.09 0.78
CA PRO A 131 2.09 1.50 0.40
C PRO A 131 3.47 2.17 0.46
N PHE A 132 4.45 1.54 1.10
CA PHE A 132 5.82 2.05 1.23
C PHE A 132 6.83 1.26 0.40
N LEU A 133 6.75 -0.07 0.40
CA LEU A 133 7.70 -0.93 -0.30
C LEU A 133 7.20 -1.38 -1.68
N GLY A 134 5.90 -1.30 -1.95
CA GLY A 134 5.27 -1.83 -3.17
C GLY A 134 5.22 -3.35 -3.23
N GLU A 135 5.70 -4.06 -2.20
CA GLU A 135 5.71 -5.52 -2.14
C GLU A 135 4.28 -6.07 -2.06
N VAL A 136 3.97 -7.03 -2.91
CA VAL A 136 2.68 -7.74 -2.90
C VAL A 136 2.84 -9.03 -2.09
N ARG A 137 2.02 -9.18 -1.05
CA ARG A 137 2.06 -10.34 -0.14
C ARG A 137 0.90 -11.29 -0.39
N THR A 138 1.08 -12.57 -0.04
CA THR A 138 0.06 -13.61 -0.19
C THR A 138 -0.90 -13.72 0.99
N SER A 139 -0.67 -12.94 2.05
CA SER A 139 -1.47 -12.89 3.27
C SER A 139 -1.79 -11.43 3.61
N ASP A 140 -2.94 -11.21 4.23
CA ASP A 140 -3.28 -9.91 4.81
C ASP A 140 -2.27 -9.57 5.90
N CYS A 141 -1.90 -8.30 6.04
CA CYS A 141 -0.97 -7.86 7.06
C CYS A 141 -1.32 -6.50 7.65
N LEU A 142 -0.75 -6.23 8.82
CA LEU A 142 -0.74 -4.92 9.46
C LEU A 142 0.65 -4.31 9.36
N ILE A 143 0.73 -3.02 9.04
CA ILE A 143 1.94 -2.21 9.20
C ILE A 143 1.66 -1.25 10.34
N ILE A 144 2.46 -1.32 11.40
CA ILE A 144 2.30 -0.50 12.60
C ILE A 144 3.62 0.17 12.89
N GLY A 145 3.63 1.50 12.93
CA GLY A 145 4.86 2.23 13.18
C GLY A 145 4.84 3.71 12.80
N GLN A 146 6.01 4.34 12.90
CA GLN A 146 6.18 5.78 12.64
C GLN A 146 7.07 6.05 11.43
N CYS A 147 7.67 5.02 10.84
CA CYS A 147 8.59 5.16 9.73
C CYS A 147 8.37 4.08 8.65
N ALA A 148 8.83 4.36 7.43
CA ALA A 148 8.62 3.47 6.30
C ALA A 148 9.27 2.09 6.50
N SER A 149 10.37 2.00 7.27
CA SER A 149 11.04 0.72 7.57
C SER A 149 10.21 -0.22 8.43
N ASP A 150 9.16 0.25 9.10
CA ASP A 150 8.23 -0.65 9.82
C ASP A 150 7.48 -1.59 8.85
N SER A 151 7.44 -1.26 7.56
CA SER A 151 6.88 -2.10 6.48
C SER A 151 7.74 -3.32 6.14
N GLU A 152 9.01 -3.33 6.58
CA GLU A 152 9.91 -4.49 6.47
C GLU A 152 9.54 -5.57 7.50
N HIS A 153 8.80 -5.21 8.55
CA HIS A 153 8.40 -6.08 9.65
C HIS A 153 6.87 -6.09 9.87
N PRO A 154 6.07 -6.43 8.85
CA PRO A 154 4.62 -6.44 8.96
C PRO A 154 4.14 -7.52 9.95
N TYR A 155 3.00 -7.27 10.56
CA TYR A 155 2.34 -8.23 11.44
C TYR A 155 1.37 -9.08 10.63
N PHE A 156 1.39 -10.40 10.86
CA PHE A 156 0.48 -11.37 10.26
C PHE A 156 -0.39 -12.02 11.32
N LYS A 157 -1.61 -12.40 10.95
CA LYS A 157 -2.58 -13.05 11.83
C LYS A 157 -2.15 -14.48 12.15
N HIS A 158 -2.32 -14.90 13.40
CA HIS A 158 -2.14 -16.30 13.84
C HIS A 158 -3.39 -17.15 13.59
#